data_AF-A0A3B9P439-F1
#
_entry.id   AF-A0A3B9P439-F1
#
_cell.length_a   1.000
_cell.length_b   1.000
_cell.length_c   1.000
_cell.angle_alpha   90.00
_cell.angle_beta   90.00
_cell.angle_gamma   90.00
#
_symmetry.space_group_name_H-M   'P 1'
#
loop_
_entity.id
_entity.type
_entity.pdbx_description
1 polymer ?
#
loop_
_entity_poly.entity_id
_entity_poly.type
_entity_poly.pdbx_seq_one_letter_code
_entity_poly.pdbx_strand_id
1 'polypeptide(L)'
;MSAGQTIFLVALMVFILAVHSFKWALHFQYLRVKHKKKPGHWSDYYKRNYIYKKDELWWRESIMLFPLLYPVELTGNETEDFWLQKIKRTNLSIYFILIVLLLAGIYFSKLPELQA
;
A
#
# COMPACT_ATOMS: atom_id res chain seq x y z
N MET A 1 3.07 -22.87 18.39
CA MET A 1 2.79 -21.42 18.44
C MET A 1 1.69 -21.17 19.44
N SER A 2 1.84 -20.15 20.30
CA SER A 2 0.78 -19.75 21.24
C SER A 2 -0.33 -18.98 20.52
N ALA A 3 -1.52 -18.92 21.12
CA ALA A 3 -2.64 -18.13 20.60
C ALA A 3 -2.25 -16.66 20.37
N GLY A 4 -1.45 -16.08 21.27
CA GLY A 4 -0.96 -14.70 21.15
C GLY A 4 -0.06 -14.49 19.92
N GLN A 5 0.83 -15.43 19.61
CA GLN A 5 1.67 -15.38 18.41
C GLN A 5 0.83 -15.45 17.13
N THR A 6 -0.17 -16.34 17.10
CA THR A 6 -1.09 -16.47 15.97
C THR A 6 -1.90 -15.19 15.76
N ILE A 7 -2.48 -14.62 16.82
CA ILE A 7 -3.23 -13.35 16.75
C ILE A 7 -2.33 -12.23 16.24
N PHE A 8 -1.10 -12.12 16.76
CA PHE A 8 -0.14 -11.11 16.30
C PHE A 8 0.15 -11.24 14.80
N LEU A 9 0.45 -12.45 14.31
CA LEU A 9 0.74 -12.65 12.88
C LEU A 9 -0.47 -12.35 12.00
N VAL A 10 -1.67 -12.79 12.40
CA VAL A 10 -2.90 -12.50 11.67
C VAL A 10 -3.15 -10.99 11.62
N ALA A 11 -3.02 -10.29 12.75
CA ALA A 11 -3.16 -8.84 12.80
C ALA A 11 -2.13 -8.14 11.91
N LEU A 12 -0.87 -8.61 11.92
CA LEU A 12 0.18 -8.08 11.07
C LEU A 12 -0.14 -8.29 9.59
N MET A 13 -0.58 -9.48 9.17
CA MET A 13 -0.99 -9.77 7.78
C MET A 13 -2.16 -8.89 7.34
N VAL A 14 -3.19 -8.73 8.17
CA VAL A 14 -4.32 -7.83 7.89
C VAL A 14 -3.84 -6.39 7.75
N PHE A 15 -2.89 -5.96 8.59
CA PHE A 15 -2.29 -4.63 8.50
C PHE A 15 -1.52 -4.44 7.18
N ILE A 16 -0.74 -5.42 6.73
CA ILE A 16 -0.06 -5.36 5.41
C ILE A 16 -1.09 -5.18 4.30
N LEU A 17 -2.17 -5.97 4.32
CA LEU A 17 -3.25 -5.88 3.32
C LEU A 17 -3.93 -4.51 3.36
N ALA A 18 -4.17 -3.94 4.55
CA ALA A 18 -4.76 -2.61 4.69
C ALA A 18 -3.87 -1.51 4.09
N VAL A 19 -2.56 -1.54 4.37
CA VAL A 19 -1.60 -0.57 3.81
C VAL A 19 -1.47 -0.74 2.29
N HIS A 20 -1.43 -1.98 1.80
CA HIS A 20 -1.40 -2.27 0.37
C HIS A 20 -2.69 -1.82 -0.34
N SER A 21 -3.83 -1.99 0.30
CA SER A 21 -5.12 -1.51 -0.22
C SER A 21 -5.16 0.02 -0.26
N PHE A 22 -4.67 0.69 0.79
CA PHE A 22 -4.56 2.15 0.82
C PHE A 22 -3.69 2.70 -0.31
N LYS A 23 -2.63 1.97 -0.69
CA LYS A 23 -1.80 2.32 -1.86
C LYS A 23 -2.62 2.37 -3.17
N TRP A 24 -3.60 1.47 -3.37
CA TRP A 24 -4.47 1.54 -4.56
C TRP A 24 -5.29 2.83 -4.60
N ALA A 25 -5.77 3.29 -3.45
CA ALA A 25 -6.45 4.59 -3.36
C ALA A 25 -5.53 5.75 -3.77
N LEU A 26 -4.25 5.71 -3.39
CA LEU A 26 -3.26 6.70 -3.82
C LEU A 26 -2.99 6.63 -5.33
N HIS A 27 -2.87 5.43 -5.89
CA HIS A 27 -2.72 5.23 -7.34
C HIS A 27 -3.90 5.81 -8.11
N PHE A 28 -5.11 5.62 -7.60
CA PHE A 28 -6.32 6.14 -8.22
C PHE A 28 -6.33 7.68 -8.26
N GLN A 29 -5.96 8.33 -7.15
CA GLN A 29 -5.84 9.79 -7.13
C GLN A 29 -4.70 10.30 -8.02
N TYR A 30 -3.58 9.57 -8.07
CA TYR A 30 -2.50 9.86 -9.01
C TYR A 30 -2.97 9.80 -10.47
N LEU A 31 -3.75 8.78 -10.86
CA LEU A 31 -4.27 8.67 -12.23
C LEU A 31 -5.18 9.86 -12.60
N ARG A 32 -6.01 10.34 -11.68
CA ARG A 32 -6.80 11.57 -11.90
C ARG A 32 -5.87 12.75 -12.19
N VAL A 33 -4.83 12.96 -11.38
CA VAL A 33 -3.88 14.08 -11.56
C VAL A 33 -3.08 13.94 -12.85
N LYS A 34 -2.59 12.74 -13.17
CA LYS A 34 -1.90 12.42 -14.43
C LYS A 34 -2.74 12.77 -15.66
N HIS A 35 -4.06 12.65 -15.57
CA HIS A 35 -5.00 13.03 -16.61
C HIS A 35 -5.56 14.46 -16.48
N LYS A 36 -4.84 15.33 -15.75
CA LYS A 36 -5.17 16.75 -15.53
C LYS A 36 -6.55 16.96 -14.89
N LYS A 37 -6.98 16.02 -14.05
CA LYS A 37 -8.20 16.12 -13.25
C LYS A 37 -7.86 16.42 -11.80
N LYS A 38 -8.82 17.02 -11.09
CA LYS A 38 -8.62 17.32 -9.67
C LYS A 38 -8.65 16.00 -8.88
N PRO A 39 -7.72 15.82 -7.93
CA PRO A 39 -7.79 14.69 -7.03
C PRO A 39 -9.00 14.85 -6.09
N GLY A 40 -9.52 13.73 -5.63
CA GLY A 40 -10.55 13.65 -4.60
C GLY A 40 -10.00 13.08 -3.29
N HIS A 41 -10.85 12.40 -2.54
CA HIS A 41 -10.49 11.80 -1.26
C HIS A 41 -10.03 10.34 -1.44
N TRP A 42 -9.15 9.83 -0.57
CA TRP A 42 -8.69 8.43 -0.65
C TRP A 42 -9.87 7.44 -0.57
N SER A 43 -10.93 7.79 0.16
CA SER A 43 -12.14 6.97 0.28
C SER A 43 -12.92 6.83 -1.01
N ASP A 44 -12.71 7.71 -2.00
CA ASP A 44 -13.39 7.63 -3.30
C ASP A 44 -13.12 6.30 -4.00
N TYR A 45 -11.93 5.73 -3.80
CA TYR A 45 -11.55 4.42 -4.33
C TYR A 45 -12.45 3.30 -3.79
N TYR A 46 -12.71 3.29 -2.48
CA TYR A 46 -13.50 2.24 -1.84
C TYR A 46 -15.00 2.42 -2.01
N LYS A 47 -15.46 3.68 -1.99
CA LYS A 47 -16.87 4.02 -2.24
C LYS A 47 -17.24 4.01 -3.72
N ARG A 48 -16.26 3.81 -4.62
CA ARG A 48 -16.42 3.94 -6.08
C ARG A 48 -17.09 5.25 -6.48
N ASN A 49 -16.66 6.34 -5.84
CA ASN A 49 -17.18 7.67 -6.12
C ASN A 49 -16.54 8.21 -7.41
N TYR A 50 -17.20 7.93 -8.53
CA TYR A 50 -16.74 8.31 -9.87
C TYR A 50 -17.25 9.71 -10.23
N ILE A 51 -16.33 10.67 -10.18
CA ILE A 51 -16.55 12.08 -10.49
C ILE A 51 -16.35 12.31 -11.99
N TYR A 52 -15.43 11.57 -12.62
CA TYR A 52 -15.08 11.72 -14.03
C TYR A 52 -15.49 10.50 -14.85
N LYS A 53 -15.83 10.72 -16.12
CA LYS A 53 -16.25 9.65 -17.06
C LYS A 53 -15.26 8.47 -17.16
N LYS A 54 -13.96 8.72 -16.97
CA LYS A 54 -12.89 7.71 -17.02
C LYS A 54 -12.52 7.12 -15.66
N ASP A 55 -13.17 7.54 -14.57
CA ASP A 55 -12.81 7.08 -13.22
C ASP A 55 -12.97 5.57 -13.05
N GLU A 56 -13.94 4.94 -13.69
CA GLU A 56 -14.07 3.48 -13.63
C GLU A 56 -12.83 2.78 -14.22
N LEU A 57 -12.35 3.27 -15.36
CA LEU A 57 -11.13 2.75 -15.99
C LEU A 57 -9.93 2.98 -15.07
N TRP A 58 -9.76 4.21 -14.58
CA TRP A 58 -8.66 4.55 -13.68
C TRP A 58 -8.70 3.79 -12.36
N TRP A 59 -9.90 3.47 -11.85
CA TRP A 59 -10.05 2.64 -10.67
C TRP A 59 -9.48 1.24 -10.92
N ARG A 60 -9.76 0.64 -12.08
CA ARG A 60 -9.18 -0.66 -12.46
C ARG A 60 -7.67 -0.57 -12.69
N GLU A 61 -7.19 0.44 -13.40
CA GLU A 61 -5.77 0.68 -13.68
C GLU A 61 -4.95 1.02 -12.43
N SER A 62 -5.60 1.52 -11.38
CA SER A 62 -4.92 1.85 -10.13
C SER A 62 -4.38 0.61 -9.41
N ILE A 63 -4.95 -0.56 -9.68
CA ILE A 63 -4.46 -1.82 -9.12
C ILE A 63 -3.12 -2.15 -9.79
N MET A 64 -2.07 -2.30 -8.98
CA MET A 64 -0.71 -2.65 -9.43
C MET A 64 0.02 -1.63 -10.33
N LEU A 65 -0.47 -0.38 -10.47
CA LEU A 65 0.18 0.66 -11.30
C LEU A 65 1.69 0.86 -11.01
N PHE A 66 2.09 0.79 -9.73
CA PHE A 66 3.48 0.84 -9.30
C PHE A 66 3.80 -0.42 -8.48
N PRO A 67 4.25 -1.51 -9.11
CA PRO A 67 4.62 -2.72 -8.40
C PRO A 67 5.69 -2.42 -7.35
N LEU A 68 5.64 -3.10 -6.19
CA LEU A 68 6.41 -2.72 -5.01
C LEU A 68 7.90 -2.52 -5.32
N LEU A 69 8.50 -3.53 -5.98
CA LEU A 69 9.93 -3.64 -6.29
C LEU A 69 10.42 -2.73 -7.44
N TYR A 70 9.52 -1.97 -8.06
CA TYR A 70 9.88 -1.05 -9.14
C TYR A 70 10.04 0.37 -8.61
N PRO A 71 10.97 1.15 -9.17
CA PRO A 71 11.13 2.54 -8.79
C PRO A 71 9.86 3.33 -9.11
N VAL A 72 9.52 4.25 -8.20
CA VAL A 72 8.55 5.31 -8.45
C VAL A 72 9.35 6.54 -8.84
N GLU A 73 9.41 6.81 -10.14
CA GLU A 73 10.14 7.94 -10.73
C GLU A 73 9.31 9.21 -10.61
N LEU A 74 9.97 10.32 -10.28
CA LEU A 74 9.35 11.65 -10.24
C LEU A 74 9.30 12.21 -11.67
N THR A 75 8.22 12.92 -11.99
CA THR A 75 7.98 13.45 -13.35
C THR A 75 8.43 14.90 -13.50
N GLY A 76 8.77 15.57 -12.40
CA GLY A 76 9.12 17.00 -12.37
C GLY A 76 7.89 17.91 -12.37
N ASN A 77 6.68 17.35 -12.43
CA ASN A 77 5.43 18.08 -12.23
C ASN A 77 5.06 18.02 -10.75
N GLU A 78 5.08 19.18 -10.07
CA GLU A 78 4.82 19.27 -8.63
C GLU A 78 3.53 18.58 -8.18
N THR A 79 2.46 18.68 -8.98
CA THR A 79 1.17 18.09 -8.63
C THR A 79 1.16 16.57 -8.72
N GLU A 80 1.85 16.01 -9.71
CA GLU A 80 2.01 14.56 -9.86
C GLU A 80 3.00 14.02 -8.81
N ASP A 81 4.13 14.72 -8.65
CA ASP A 81 5.21 14.37 -7.72
C ASP A 81 4.72 14.33 -6.27
N PHE A 82 3.77 15.19 -5.90
CA PHE A 82 3.11 15.11 -4.60
C PHE A 82 2.49 13.72 -4.33
N TRP A 83 1.81 13.14 -5.32
CA TRP A 83 1.21 11.81 -5.19
C TRP A 83 2.23 10.68 -5.33
N LEU A 84 3.18 10.81 -6.26
CA LEU A 84 4.27 9.85 -6.43
C LEU A 84 5.12 9.73 -5.17
N GLN A 85 5.41 10.84 -4.49
CA GLN A 85 6.10 10.83 -3.20
C GLN A 85 5.30 10.09 -2.11
N LYS A 86 3.98 10.27 -2.05
CA LYS A 86 3.13 9.51 -1.11
C LYS A 86 3.18 8.02 -1.40
N ILE A 87 3.05 7.62 -2.66
CA ILE A 87 3.13 6.22 -3.10
C ILE A 87 4.51 5.64 -2.73
N LYS A 88 5.58 6.38 -2.98
CA LYS A 88 6.96 5.98 -2.63
C LYS A 88 7.14 5.78 -1.12
N ARG A 89 6.61 6.70 -0.29
CA ARG A 89 6.60 6.55 1.17
C ARG A 89 5.79 5.33 1.61
N THR A 90 4.62 5.09 1.01
CA THR A 90 3.83 3.88 1.29
C THR A 90 4.56 2.60 0.90
N ASN A 91 5.28 2.57 -0.23
CA ASN A 91 6.14 1.43 -0.58
C ASN A 91 7.21 1.18 0.49
N LEU A 92 7.87 2.24 0.97
CA LEU A 92 8.87 2.14 2.04
C LEU A 92 8.27 1.59 3.34
N SER A 93 7.07 2.04 3.71
CA SER A 93 6.35 1.49 4.86
C SER A 93 6.03 0.00 4.67
N ILE A 94 5.56 -0.41 3.49
CA ILE A 94 5.30 -1.83 3.21
C ILE A 94 6.58 -2.66 3.31
N TYR A 95 7.71 -2.19 2.79
CA TYR A 95 9.00 -2.87 2.94
C TYR A 95 9.37 -3.07 4.40
N PHE A 96 9.25 -2.02 5.21
CA PHE A 96 9.53 -2.10 6.64
C PHE A 96 8.63 -3.12 7.34
N ILE A 97 7.32 -3.11 7.06
CA ILE A 97 6.37 -4.05 7.64
C ILE A 97 6.68 -5.50 7.23
N LEU A 98 7.09 -5.72 5.97
CA LEU A 98 7.51 -7.04 5.50
C LEU A 98 8.77 -7.53 6.22
N ILE A 99 9.75 -6.65 6.48
CA ILE A 99 10.94 -6.98 7.28
C ILE A 99 10.52 -7.39 8.69
N VAL A 100 9.62 -6.64 9.33
CA VAL A 100 9.08 -6.98 10.66
C VAL A 100 8.37 -8.33 10.65
N LEU A 101 7.59 -8.64 9.61
CA LEU A 101 6.94 -9.94 9.45
C LEU A 101 7.96 -11.08 9.37
N LEU A 102 9.02 -10.91 8.57
CA LEU A 102 10.09 -11.90 8.45
C LEU A 102 10.82 -12.11 9.79
N LEU A 103 11.19 -11.03 10.47
CA LEU A 103 11.86 -11.09 11.77
C LEU A 103 10.98 -11.75 12.83
N ALA A 104 9.68 -11.44 12.86
CA ALA A 104 8.73 -12.09 13.76
C ALA A 104 8.61 -13.59 13.48
N GLY A 105 8.55 -13.98 12.21
CA GLY A 105 8.54 -15.39 11.80
C GLY A 105 9.79 -16.16 12.27
N ILE A 106 10.97 -15.58 12.10
CA ILE A 106 12.25 -16.15 12.57
C ILE A 106 12.29 -16.22 14.10
N TYR A 107 11.87 -15.16 14.77
CA TYR A 107 11.85 -15.11 16.23
C TYR A 107 10.93 -16.19 16.83
N PHE A 108 9.72 -16.35 16.30
CA PHE A 108 8.78 -17.36 16.78
C PHE A 108 9.19 -18.79 16.46
N SER A 109 9.96 -19.02 15.38
CA SER A 109 10.49 -20.35 15.08
C SER A 109 11.64 -20.75 16.01
N LYS A 110 12.44 -19.78 16.47
CA LYS A 110 13.56 -20.00 17.41
C LYS A 110 13.20 -19.98 18.89
N LEU A 111 12.05 -19.42 19.26
CA LEU A 111 11.61 -19.35 20.65
C LEU A 111 11.61 -20.70 21.39
N PRO A 112 11.16 -21.83 20.80
CA PRO A 112 11.15 -23.13 21.48
C PRO A 112 12.56 -23.67 21.78
N GLU A 113 13.55 -23.40 20.92
CA GLU A 113 14.95 -23.81 21.12
C GLU A 113 15.63 -23.05 22.27
N LEU A 114 15.20 -21.81 22.53
CA LEU A 114 15.76 -20.95 23.59
C LEU A 114 15.13 -21.23 24.98
N GLN A 115 14.02 -21.95 25.01
CA GLN A 115 13.28 -22.30 26.24
C GLN A 115 13.50 -23.76 26.67
N ALA A 116 14.25 -24.53 25.88
CA ALA A 116 14.66 -25.91 26.15
C ALA A 116 16.06 -25.94 26.78
#